data_AF-A0A2H9U9J4-F1
#
_entry.id   AF-A0A2H9U9J4-F1
#
_cell.length_a   1.000
_cell.length_b   1.000
_cell.length_c   1.000
_cell.angle_alpha   90.00
_cell.angle_beta   90.00
_cell.angle_gamma   90.00
#
_symmetry.space_group_name_H-M   'P 1'
#
loop_
_entity.id
_entity.type
_entity.pdbx_description
1 polymer ?
#
loop_
_entity_poly.entity_id
_entity_poly.type
_entity_poly.pdbx_seq_one_letter_code
_entity_poly.pdbx_strand_id
1 'polypeptide(L)'
;MKKLLLVMGILLGIGGSSLYIWMKPQTDDPYFFLSPKSLRRSEPILIPIALHEKGASVDYVFWLTPLPQEKLLYLFPTSEPLTGISLEMKNSNYEGNKISFHNIFGNDSNPKIKDKTPIFNIELYKINNDLSESIIKKEIKRFDSSDAYINSFLFHLEKKQGYGQYRFKMTVLWDRPEINHDDLKFFIEISPRFYK
;
A
#
# COMPACT_ATOMS: atom_id res chain seq x y z
N MET A 1 48.56 -25.24 24.55
CA MET A 1 48.20 -23.81 24.34
C MET A 1 47.88 -23.46 22.88
N LYS A 2 48.72 -23.75 21.89
CA LYS A 2 48.46 -23.42 20.47
C LYS A 2 47.12 -23.94 19.91
N LYS A 3 46.73 -25.18 20.23
CA LYS A 3 45.44 -25.77 19.80
C LYS A 3 44.22 -25.11 20.44
N LEU A 4 44.33 -24.67 21.71
CA LEU A 4 43.26 -23.97 22.42
C LEU A 4 43.04 -22.57 21.83
N LEU A 5 44.13 -21.85 21.55
CA LEU A 5 44.12 -20.56 20.84
C LEU A 5 43.48 -20.67 19.45
N LEU A 6 43.79 -21.74 18.71
CA LEU A 6 43.18 -21.99 17.41
C LEU A 6 41.66 -22.20 17.51
N VAL A 7 41.21 -23.01 18.48
CA VAL A 7 39.78 -23.27 18.71
C VAL A 7 39.04 -22.00 19.15
N MET A 8 39.62 -21.18 20.04
CA MET A 8 39.05 -19.89 20.41
C MET A 8 38.99 -18.92 19.23
N GLY A 9 40.02 -18.90 18.38
CA GLY A 9 40.02 -18.08 17.15
C GLY A 9 38.91 -18.49 16.18
N ILE A 10 38.69 -19.79 16.00
CA ILE A 10 37.60 -20.32 15.16
C ILE A 10 36.23 -19.95 15.76
N LEU A 11 36.04 -20.12 17.06
CA LEU A 11 34.79 -19.76 17.74
C LEU A 11 34.50 -18.26 17.68
N LEU A 12 35.52 -17.41 17.86
CA LEU A 12 35.38 -15.96 17.71
C LEU A 12 35.12 -15.54 16.26
N GLY A 13 35.75 -16.21 15.28
CA GLY A 13 35.51 -15.96 13.86
C GLY A 13 34.09 -16.33 13.44
N ILE A 14 33.62 -17.52 13.82
CA ILE A 14 32.25 -18.00 13.54
C ILE A 14 31.23 -17.18 14.32
N GLY A 15 31.49 -16.94 15.61
CA GLY A 15 30.61 -16.15 16.48
C GLY A 15 30.50 -14.69 16.02
N GLY A 16 31.62 -14.06 15.66
CA GLY A 16 31.65 -12.70 15.12
C GLY A 16 30.95 -12.59 13.76
N SER A 17 31.15 -13.55 12.86
CA SER A 17 30.45 -13.59 11.57
C SER A 17 28.95 -13.80 11.75
N SER A 18 28.56 -14.66 12.71
CA SER A 18 27.15 -14.89 13.06
C SER A 18 26.52 -13.64 13.65
N LEU A 19 27.21 -12.95 14.57
CA LEU A 19 26.79 -11.67 15.14
C LEU A 19 26.67 -10.59 14.07
N TYR A 20 27.60 -10.52 13.12
CA TYR A 20 27.53 -9.57 12.02
C TYR A 20 26.32 -9.83 11.11
N ILE A 21 26.06 -11.08 10.74
CA ILE A 21 24.84 -11.46 10.00
C ILE A 21 23.57 -11.15 10.80
N TRP A 22 23.62 -11.26 12.13
CA TRP A 22 22.53 -10.90 13.05
C TRP A 22 22.31 -9.40 13.17
N MET A 23 23.39 -8.61 13.23
CA MET A 23 23.37 -7.16 13.42
C MET A 23 23.24 -6.38 12.12
N LYS A 24 23.43 -7.03 10.96
CA LYS A 24 23.25 -6.38 9.66
C LYS A 24 21.80 -5.89 9.57
N PRO A 25 21.57 -4.57 9.41
CA PRO A 25 20.23 -4.03 9.30
C PRO A 25 19.50 -4.73 8.14
N GLN A 26 18.24 -5.11 8.37
CA GLN A 26 17.42 -5.84 7.38
C GLN A 26 17.16 -5.04 6.10
N THR A 27 17.44 -3.75 6.12
CA THR A 27 17.25 -2.83 5.01
C THR A 27 18.56 -2.62 4.26
N ASP A 28 18.95 -3.60 3.45
CA ASP A 28 19.65 -3.27 2.21
C ASP A 28 18.58 -2.74 1.23
N ASP A 29 17.92 -1.61 1.55
CA ASP A 29 17.19 -0.85 0.55
C ASP A 29 18.22 0.05 -0.14
N PRO A 30 18.82 -0.36 -1.28
CA PRO A 30 19.77 0.47 -1.98
C PRO A 30 19.12 1.76 -2.50
N TYR A 31 17.79 1.86 -2.43
CA TYR A 31 16.98 2.98 -2.86
C TYR A 31 16.49 3.84 -1.70
N PHE A 32 17.17 3.82 -0.54
CA PHE A 32 16.75 4.54 0.67
C PHE A 32 16.43 6.03 0.43
N PHE A 33 17.12 6.66 -0.52
CA PHE A 33 17.00 8.08 -0.90
C PHE A 33 15.82 8.42 -1.83
N LEU A 34 15.16 7.43 -2.42
CA LEU A 34 14.06 7.67 -3.35
C LEU A 34 12.78 8.13 -2.61
N SER A 35 12.07 9.07 -3.23
CA SER A 35 10.81 9.65 -2.73
C SER A 35 9.90 9.99 -3.91
N PRO A 36 8.57 9.88 -3.79
CA PRO A 36 7.81 9.38 -2.65
C PRO A 36 7.74 7.84 -2.63
N LYS A 37 7.87 7.24 -1.44
CA LYS A 37 7.71 5.80 -1.20
C LYS A 37 7.11 5.57 0.19
N SER A 38 6.40 4.46 0.37
CA SER A 38 5.92 4.01 1.68
C SER A 38 6.69 2.78 2.12
N LEU A 39 7.44 2.90 3.22
CA LEU A 39 8.25 1.82 3.78
C LEU A 39 7.58 1.11 4.96
N ARG A 40 6.61 1.76 5.59
CA ARG A 40 5.93 1.28 6.80
C ARG A 40 4.46 1.65 6.76
N ARG A 41 3.62 0.85 7.40
CA ARG A 41 2.18 1.11 7.51
C ARG A 41 1.87 2.42 8.26
N SER A 42 2.74 2.86 9.17
CA SER A 42 2.61 4.13 9.89
C SER A 42 2.86 5.36 9.03
N GLU A 43 3.49 5.19 7.86
CA GLU A 43 3.87 6.26 6.94
C GLU A 43 3.35 5.94 5.52
N PRO A 44 2.01 5.90 5.34
CA PRO A 44 1.41 5.70 4.03
C PRO A 44 1.60 6.93 3.16
N ILE A 45 1.61 6.73 1.84
CA ILE A 45 1.39 7.83 0.90
C ILE A 45 -0.12 8.06 0.85
N LEU A 46 -0.56 9.27 1.18
CA LEU A 46 -1.96 9.67 1.14
C LEU A 46 -2.18 10.71 0.04
N ILE A 47 -2.98 10.36 -0.94
CA ILE A 47 -3.28 11.22 -2.09
C ILE A 47 -4.76 11.62 -2.02
N PRO A 48 -5.10 12.90 -1.81
CA PRO A 48 -6.49 13.31 -1.68
C PRO A 48 -7.25 13.06 -2.99
N ILE A 49 -8.52 12.65 -2.88
CA ILE A 49 -9.40 12.49 -4.03
C ILE A 49 -10.83 12.96 -3.73
N ALA A 50 -11.42 13.72 -4.65
CA ALA A 50 -12.82 14.11 -4.58
C ALA A 50 -13.71 12.99 -5.11
N LEU A 51 -14.23 12.12 -4.25
CA LEU A 51 -15.14 11.04 -4.67
C LEU A 51 -16.55 11.52 -5.03
N HIS A 52 -16.91 12.73 -4.61
CA HIS A 52 -18.24 13.28 -4.84
C HIS A 52 -18.45 13.74 -6.29
N GLU A 53 -17.37 13.97 -7.04
CA GLU A 53 -17.41 14.54 -8.38
C GLU A 53 -16.99 13.50 -9.42
N LYS A 54 -17.86 13.22 -10.38
CA LYS A 54 -17.52 12.39 -11.53
C LYS A 54 -16.44 13.05 -12.37
N GLY A 55 -15.41 12.29 -12.73
CA GLY A 55 -14.26 12.76 -13.51
C GLY A 55 -13.12 13.27 -12.66
N ALA A 56 -13.31 13.43 -11.33
CA ALA A 56 -12.20 13.64 -10.41
C ALA A 56 -11.16 12.55 -10.63
N SER A 57 -9.89 12.95 -10.67
CA SER A 57 -8.81 12.02 -10.98
C SER A 57 -7.59 12.27 -10.14
N VAL A 58 -6.84 11.19 -9.93
CA VAL A 58 -5.52 11.19 -9.32
C VAL A 58 -4.56 10.64 -10.34
N ASP A 59 -3.41 11.28 -10.45
CA ASP A 59 -2.26 10.84 -11.23
C ASP A 59 -1.01 11.03 -10.37
N TYR A 60 -0.41 9.92 -9.94
CA TYR A 60 0.65 9.96 -8.94
C TYR A 60 1.77 8.98 -9.26
N VAL A 61 3.00 9.44 -9.11
CA VAL A 61 4.20 8.65 -9.32
C VAL A 61 4.82 8.31 -7.96
N PHE A 62 5.14 7.04 -7.74
CA PHE A 62 5.75 6.55 -6.51
C PHE A 62 6.80 5.48 -6.79
N TRP A 63 7.68 5.25 -5.82
CA TRP A 63 8.69 4.20 -5.88
C TRP A 63 8.24 2.97 -5.10
N LEU A 64 8.32 1.81 -5.76
CA LEU A 64 8.22 0.51 -5.13
C LEU A 64 9.63 0.02 -4.81
N THR A 65 9.98 -0.01 -3.52
CA THR A 65 11.28 -0.44 -3.02
C THR A 65 11.16 -1.72 -2.19
N PRO A 66 12.26 -2.43 -1.93
CA PRO A 66 12.27 -3.52 -0.95
C PRO A 66 11.70 -3.06 0.38
N LEU A 67 10.70 -3.78 0.88
CA LEU A 67 10.10 -3.51 2.18
C LEU A 67 10.88 -4.25 3.27
N PRO A 68 11.05 -3.65 4.46
CA PRO A 68 11.66 -4.36 5.58
C PRO A 68 10.78 -5.56 5.95
N GLN A 69 11.36 -6.76 5.93
CA GLN A 69 10.70 -7.95 6.46
C GLN A 69 10.67 -7.88 7.98
N GLU A 70 9.52 -8.12 8.60
CA GLU A 70 9.49 -8.33 10.05
C GLU A 70 10.08 -9.72 10.36
N LYS A 71 10.75 -9.85 11.50
CA LYS A 71 11.21 -11.15 12.00
C LYS A 71 10.50 -11.46 13.31
N LEU A 72 9.91 -12.63 13.42
CA LEU A 72 9.41 -13.12 14.69
C LEU A 72 10.58 -13.60 15.53
N LEU A 73 10.77 -12.98 16.70
CA LEU A 73 11.89 -13.25 17.62
C LEU A 73 13.28 -13.15 16.96
N TYR A 74 13.42 -12.36 15.88
CA TYR A 74 14.65 -12.27 15.07
C TYR A 74 15.10 -13.59 14.40
N LEU A 75 14.31 -14.66 14.50
CA LEU A 75 14.69 -16.02 14.12
C LEU A 75 13.88 -16.57 12.95
N PHE A 76 12.59 -16.22 12.86
CA PHE A 76 11.72 -16.70 11.81
C PHE A 76 11.31 -15.54 10.91
N PRO A 77 11.65 -15.56 9.61
CA PRO A 77 11.14 -14.57 8.69
C PRO A 77 9.61 -14.65 8.67
N THR A 78 8.93 -13.51 8.80
CA THR A 78 7.49 -13.46 8.55
C THR A 78 7.21 -13.41 7.06
N SER A 79 5.95 -13.52 6.68
CA SER A 79 5.49 -13.27 5.32
C SER A 79 6.01 -11.92 4.82
N GLU A 80 6.55 -11.91 3.61
CA GLU A 80 6.95 -10.66 2.96
C GLU A 80 5.72 -9.75 2.81
N PRO A 81 5.81 -8.47 3.21
CA PRO A 81 4.71 -7.54 2.98
C PRO A 81 4.53 -7.25 1.50
N LEU A 82 3.28 -7.01 1.11
CA LEU A 82 2.92 -6.51 -0.22
C LEU A 82 2.52 -5.04 -0.14
N THR A 83 2.81 -4.26 -1.17
CA THR A 83 2.28 -2.90 -1.28
C THR A 83 0.81 -2.96 -1.72
N GLY A 84 -0.08 -2.48 -0.86
CA GLY A 84 -1.49 -2.32 -1.16
C GLY A 84 -1.81 -0.90 -1.59
N ILE A 85 -2.74 -0.77 -2.53
CA ILE A 85 -3.42 0.48 -2.86
C ILE A 85 -4.86 0.35 -2.41
N SER A 86 -5.29 1.25 -1.51
CA SER A 86 -6.62 1.25 -0.92
C SER A 86 -7.21 2.65 -0.93
N LEU A 87 -8.53 2.69 -0.89
CA LEU A 87 -9.24 3.92 -0.60
C LEU A 87 -9.38 4.05 0.93
N GLU A 88 -9.04 5.21 1.46
CA GLU A 88 -9.15 5.56 2.88
C GLU A 88 -10.11 6.75 3.03
N MET A 89 -10.91 6.73 4.09
CA MET A 89 -11.83 7.78 4.46
C MET A 89 -11.45 8.26 5.86
N LYS A 90 -11.26 9.57 6.00
CA LYS A 90 -11.04 10.24 7.28
C LYS A 90 -12.23 11.12 7.60
N ASN A 91 -12.74 11.01 8.82
CA ASN A 91 -13.84 11.83 9.34
C ASN A 91 -13.32 12.72 10.47
N SER A 92 -13.45 14.05 10.35
CA SER A 92 -12.99 15.01 11.37
C SER A 92 -13.95 15.20 12.53
N ASN A 93 -15.26 14.96 12.37
CA ASN A 93 -16.26 15.18 13.41
C ASN A 93 -16.70 13.87 14.05
N TYR A 94 -15.97 13.47 15.10
CA TYR A 94 -16.13 12.17 15.78
C TYR A 94 -17.31 12.10 16.76
N GLU A 95 -18.18 13.12 16.86
CA GLU A 95 -19.17 13.20 17.96
C GLU A 95 -20.65 13.07 17.58
N GLY A 96 -21.06 13.05 16.30
CA GLY A 96 -22.49 13.22 15.97
C GLY A 96 -23.17 12.13 15.14
N ASN A 97 -22.49 11.60 14.12
CA ASN A 97 -23.07 10.61 13.20
C ASN A 97 -21.96 9.77 12.59
N LYS A 98 -22.03 8.45 12.81
CA LYS A 98 -21.06 7.46 12.31
C LYS A 98 -21.24 7.25 10.81
N ILE A 99 -20.83 8.22 9.97
CA ILE A 99 -20.72 7.96 8.54
C ILE A 99 -19.51 7.03 8.36
N SER A 100 -19.79 5.75 8.14
CA SER A 100 -18.77 4.74 7.85
C SER A 100 -18.67 4.50 6.34
N PHE A 101 -17.60 3.81 5.91
CA PHE A 101 -17.49 3.33 4.53
C PHE A 101 -18.74 2.55 4.09
N HIS A 102 -19.35 1.78 5.01
CA HIS A 102 -20.58 1.04 4.74
C HIS A 102 -21.79 1.95 4.51
N ASN A 103 -21.87 3.13 5.14
CA ASN A 103 -22.96 4.08 4.89
C ASN A 103 -22.88 4.67 3.47
N ILE A 104 -21.68 4.75 2.90
CA ILE A 104 -21.44 5.36 1.59
C ILE A 104 -21.46 4.30 0.48
N PHE A 105 -20.80 3.17 0.72
CA PHE A 105 -20.58 2.10 -0.25
C PHE A 105 -21.33 0.80 0.10
N GLY A 106 -22.18 0.76 1.12
CA GLY A 106 -22.93 -0.45 1.48
C GLY A 106 -24.24 -0.64 0.73
N ASN A 107 -24.85 -1.81 0.91
CA ASN A 107 -26.21 -2.11 0.43
C ASN A 107 -27.29 -1.22 1.05
N ASP A 108 -26.98 -0.59 2.19
CA ASP A 108 -27.84 0.36 2.89
C ASP A 108 -27.41 1.82 2.67
N SER A 109 -26.54 2.06 1.68
CA SER A 109 -26.24 3.43 1.23
C SER A 109 -27.50 4.15 0.77
N ASN A 110 -27.55 5.46 0.99
CA ASN A 110 -28.65 6.30 0.54
C ASN A 110 -28.13 7.45 -0.34
N PRO A 111 -28.46 7.50 -1.64
CA PRO A 111 -29.21 6.49 -2.40
C PRO A 111 -28.42 5.18 -2.58
N LYS A 112 -29.11 4.04 -2.67
CA LYS A 112 -28.45 2.73 -2.83
C LYS A 112 -27.60 2.67 -4.10
N ILE A 113 -26.38 2.17 -3.99
CA ILE A 113 -25.56 1.84 -5.17
C ILE A 113 -26.12 0.56 -5.79
N LYS A 114 -26.38 0.57 -7.10
CA LYS A 114 -26.73 -0.66 -7.83
C LYS A 114 -25.50 -1.55 -7.93
N ASP A 115 -25.67 -2.84 -7.75
CA ASP A 115 -24.59 -3.80 -7.94
C ASP A 115 -23.98 -3.66 -9.35
N LYS A 116 -22.66 -3.85 -9.45
CA LYS A 116 -21.87 -3.67 -10.69
C LYS A 116 -21.82 -2.25 -11.25
N THR A 117 -22.26 -1.22 -10.51
CA THR A 117 -22.07 0.18 -10.91
C THR A 117 -20.58 0.49 -11.07
N PRO A 118 -20.11 1.03 -12.21
CA PRO A 118 -18.72 1.48 -12.35
C PRO A 118 -18.41 2.59 -11.35
N ILE A 119 -17.41 2.38 -10.49
CA ILE A 119 -16.98 3.38 -9.51
C ILE A 119 -15.67 4.04 -9.96
N PHE A 120 -14.69 3.24 -10.36
CA PHE A 120 -13.36 3.74 -10.71
C PHE A 120 -12.87 3.18 -12.04
N ASN A 121 -12.19 4.02 -12.83
CA ASN A 121 -11.23 3.56 -13.82
C ASN A 121 -9.85 3.61 -13.19
N ILE A 122 -9.11 2.51 -13.23
CA ILE A 122 -7.83 2.33 -12.56
C ILE A 122 -6.79 1.94 -13.60
N GLU A 123 -5.67 2.64 -13.60
CA GLU A 123 -4.51 2.33 -14.44
C GLU A 123 -3.23 2.36 -13.59
N LEU A 124 -2.39 1.35 -13.75
CA LEU A 124 -1.08 1.27 -13.13
C LEU A 124 -0.04 1.00 -14.22
N TYR A 125 0.98 1.84 -14.23
CA TYR A 125 2.10 1.76 -15.15
C TYR A 125 3.39 1.56 -14.39
N LYS A 126 4.30 0.78 -14.97
CA LYS A 126 5.71 0.74 -14.58
C LYS A 126 6.49 1.67 -15.49
N ILE A 127 7.27 2.57 -14.91
CA ILE A 127 8.17 3.45 -15.66
C ILE A 127 9.47 2.68 -15.89
N ASN A 128 9.82 2.50 -17.16
CA ASN A 128 11.01 1.79 -17.59
C ASN A 128 12.26 2.70 -17.49
N ASN A 129 13.45 2.12 -17.65
CA ASN A 129 14.72 2.86 -17.56
C ASN A 129 14.88 3.94 -18.65
N ASP A 130 14.21 3.76 -19.80
CA ASP A 130 14.17 4.71 -20.90
C ASP A 130 13.03 5.74 -20.75
N LEU A 131 12.39 5.79 -19.58
CA LEU A 131 11.23 6.63 -19.25
C LEU A 131 9.93 6.28 -19.99
N SER A 132 9.90 5.19 -20.78
CA SER A 132 8.67 4.69 -21.36
C SER A 132 7.79 4.03 -20.29
N GLU A 133 6.48 3.96 -20.53
CA GLU A 133 5.51 3.39 -19.60
C GLU A 133 5.02 2.01 -20.08
N SER A 134 5.14 1.00 -19.23
CA SER A 134 4.57 -0.34 -19.43
C SER A 134 3.27 -0.46 -18.63
N ILE A 135 2.16 -0.83 -19.27
CA ILE A 135 0.89 -1.08 -18.57
C ILE A 135 1.03 -2.34 -17.72
N ILE A 136 0.83 -2.19 -16.41
CA ILE A 136 0.77 -3.30 -15.45
C ILE A 136 -0.66 -3.72 -15.20
N LYS A 137 -1.56 -2.74 -15.03
CA LYS A 137 -2.97 -2.99 -14.76
C LYS A 137 -3.83 -1.89 -15.39
N LYS A 138 -4.95 -2.27 -15.99
CA LYS A 138 -5.98 -1.37 -16.47
C LYS A 138 -7.35 -2.02 -16.29
N GLU A 139 -8.18 -1.46 -15.42
CA GLU A 139 -9.49 -2.04 -15.12
C GLU A 139 -10.53 -0.98 -14.76
N ILE A 140 -11.80 -1.31 -14.99
CA ILE A 140 -12.93 -0.57 -14.43
C ILE A 140 -13.41 -1.32 -13.19
N LYS A 141 -13.08 -0.79 -12.00
CA LYS A 141 -13.58 -1.30 -10.73
C LYS A 141 -15.06 -0.94 -10.62
N ARG A 142 -15.87 -1.98 -10.50
CA ARG A 142 -17.31 -1.87 -10.28
C ARG A 142 -17.62 -2.12 -8.82
N PHE A 143 -18.71 -1.53 -8.38
CA PHE A 143 -19.30 -1.80 -7.08
C PHE A 143 -19.62 -3.28 -6.97
N ASP A 144 -19.19 -3.88 -5.87
CA ASP A 144 -19.61 -5.21 -5.45
C ASP A 144 -20.08 -5.09 -4.00
N SER A 145 -21.32 -5.49 -3.75
CA SER A 145 -21.89 -5.43 -2.40
C SER A 145 -21.12 -6.26 -1.36
N SER A 146 -20.34 -7.26 -1.80
CA SER A 146 -19.45 -8.04 -0.93
C SER A 146 -18.17 -7.28 -0.53
N ASP A 147 -17.72 -6.32 -1.35
CA ASP A 147 -16.56 -5.47 -1.05
C ASP A 147 -16.86 -4.42 0.03
N ALA A 148 -18.14 -4.11 0.28
CA ALA A 148 -18.56 -3.10 1.25
C ALA A 148 -18.32 -3.47 2.73
N TYR A 149 -17.92 -4.72 3.00
CA TYR A 149 -17.60 -5.22 4.35
C TYR A 149 -16.12 -5.13 4.70
N ILE A 150 -15.23 -4.92 3.72
CA ILE A 150 -13.78 -4.90 3.92
C ILE A 150 -13.30 -3.51 3.52
N ASN A 151 -12.85 -2.71 4.49
CA ASN A 151 -12.26 -1.38 4.25
C ASN A 151 -11.42 -1.38 2.96
N SER A 152 -11.80 -0.49 2.05
CA SER A 152 -11.72 -0.55 0.59
C SER A 152 -10.33 -0.83 0.00
N PHE A 153 -10.05 -2.11 -0.27
CA PHE A 153 -8.91 -2.51 -1.10
C PHE A 153 -9.23 -2.32 -2.57
N LEU A 154 -8.37 -1.56 -3.29
CA LEU A 154 -8.43 -1.50 -4.74
C LEU A 154 -7.68 -2.71 -5.33
N PHE A 155 -6.41 -2.88 -4.96
CA PHE A 155 -5.60 -4.06 -5.31
C PHE A 155 -4.24 -4.06 -4.59
N HIS A 156 -3.50 -5.18 -4.72
CA HIS A 156 -2.11 -5.31 -4.29
C HIS A 156 -1.17 -5.34 -5.50
N LEU A 157 0.03 -4.78 -5.37
CA LEU A 157 1.10 -4.98 -6.33
C LEU A 157 1.77 -6.33 -6.07
N GLU A 158 1.79 -7.19 -7.09
CA GLU A 158 2.43 -8.50 -7.00
C GLU A 158 3.95 -8.39 -7.09
N LYS A 159 4.67 -9.26 -6.35
CA LYS A 159 6.14 -9.31 -6.36
C LYS A 159 6.74 -9.47 -7.75
N LYS A 160 6.07 -10.17 -8.67
CA LYS A 160 6.53 -10.39 -10.06
C LYS A 160 6.70 -9.09 -10.86
N GLN A 161 6.10 -8.00 -10.43
CA GLN A 161 6.20 -6.70 -11.11
C GLN A 161 7.58 -6.04 -10.90
N GLY A 162 8.30 -6.44 -9.83
CA GLY A 162 9.65 -5.98 -9.51
C GLY A 162 9.72 -4.55 -8.96
N TYR A 163 10.85 -4.19 -8.36
CA TYR A 163 11.08 -2.84 -7.84
C TYR A 163 11.28 -1.80 -8.96
N GLY A 164 11.02 -0.54 -8.64
CA GLY A 164 11.16 0.57 -9.59
C GLY A 164 10.12 1.68 -9.37
N GLN A 165 10.01 2.56 -10.35
CA GLN A 165 9.07 3.66 -10.33
C GLN A 165 7.75 3.27 -11.01
N TYR A 166 6.64 3.66 -10.40
CA TYR A 166 5.29 3.35 -10.85
C TYR A 166 4.46 4.61 -10.94
N ARG A 167 3.55 4.65 -11.91
CA ARG A 167 2.54 5.71 -12.05
C ARG A 167 1.15 5.10 -11.87
N PHE A 168 0.45 5.58 -10.86
CA PHE A 168 -0.92 5.21 -10.57
C PHE A 168 -1.86 6.30 -11.06
N LYS A 169 -2.86 5.90 -11.83
CA LYS A 169 -3.96 6.77 -12.24
C LYS A 169 -5.28 6.18 -11.79
N MET A 170 -6.15 7.04 -11.28
CA MET A 170 -7.52 6.67 -10.99
C MET A 170 -8.46 7.79 -11.39
N THR A 171 -9.59 7.45 -12.00
CA THR A 171 -10.66 8.39 -12.33
C THR A 171 -11.96 7.90 -11.69
N VAL A 172 -12.65 8.80 -11.00
CA VAL A 172 -13.98 8.55 -10.45
C VAL A 172 -14.99 8.55 -11.61
N LEU A 173 -15.68 7.42 -11.80
CA LEU A 173 -16.70 7.24 -12.84
C LEU A 173 -18.11 7.52 -12.34
N TRP A 174 -18.25 7.58 -11.02
CA TRP A 174 -19.51 7.73 -10.31
C TRP A 174 -19.72 9.18 -9.87
N ASP A 175 -20.98 9.62 -9.86
CA ASP A 175 -21.35 10.98 -9.49
C ASP A 175 -22.18 10.94 -8.19
N ARG A 176 -21.65 11.50 -7.11
CA ARG A 176 -22.26 11.49 -5.78
C ARG A 176 -22.00 12.78 -5.02
N PRO A 177 -22.66 13.88 -5.41
CA PRO A 177 -22.55 15.14 -4.67
C PRO A 177 -22.97 15.00 -3.20
N GLU A 178 -23.79 14.00 -2.85
CA GLU A 178 -24.30 13.79 -1.49
C GLU A 178 -23.22 13.40 -0.47
N ILE A 179 -22.07 12.89 -0.92
CA ILE A 179 -20.95 12.55 -0.01
C ILE A 179 -19.97 13.71 0.16
N ASN A 180 -20.27 14.87 -0.42
CA ASN A 180 -19.51 16.09 -0.23
C ASN A 180 -19.88 16.73 1.12
N HIS A 181 -19.22 16.27 2.17
CA HIS A 181 -19.30 16.86 3.50
C HIS A 181 -17.93 17.38 3.91
N ASP A 182 -17.86 18.58 4.47
CA ASP A 182 -16.61 19.21 4.91
C ASP A 182 -15.81 18.33 5.90
N ASP A 183 -16.53 17.45 6.62
CA ASP A 183 -15.96 16.53 7.58
C ASP A 183 -15.45 15.22 7.00
N LEU A 184 -15.76 14.91 5.74
CA LEU A 184 -15.39 13.66 5.09
C LEU A 184 -14.34 13.91 4.01
N LYS A 185 -13.16 13.33 4.23
CA LYS A 185 -12.05 13.41 3.29
C LYS A 185 -11.66 12.01 2.83
N PHE A 186 -11.50 11.87 1.52
CA PHE A 186 -11.10 10.62 0.91
C PHE A 186 -9.67 10.71 0.39
N PHE A 187 -8.92 9.63 0.57
CA PHE A 187 -7.54 9.51 0.16
C PHE A 187 -7.32 8.18 -0.53
N ILE A 188 -6.44 8.17 -1.53
CA ILE A 188 -5.80 6.94 -1.97
C ILE A 188 -4.58 6.72 -1.09
N GLU A 189 -4.61 5.61 -0.36
CA GLU A 189 -3.55 5.14 0.52
C GLU A 189 -2.69 4.13 -0.25
N ILE A 190 -1.39 4.40 -0.37
CA ILE A 190 -0.39 3.43 -0.82
C ILE A 190 0.47 3.07 0.37
N SER A 191 0.37 1.81 0.84
CA SER A 191 1.06 1.37 2.05
C SER A 191 1.42 -0.12 2.05
N PRO A 192 2.47 -0.51 2.79
CA PRO A 192 2.77 -1.90 3.08
C PRO A 192 1.63 -2.60 3.83
N ARG A 193 1.29 -3.81 3.36
CA ARG A 193 0.31 -4.70 3.97
C ARG A 193 1.01 -5.99 4.37
N PHE A 194 0.95 -6.29 5.66
CA PHE A 194 1.47 -7.50 6.26
C PHE A 194 0.29 -8.47 6.43
N TYR A 195 0.32 -9.60 5.74
CA TYR A 195 -0.65 -10.67 5.99
C TYR A 195 -0.24 -11.39 7.27
N LYS A 196 -1.13 -11.39 8.26
CA LYS A 196 -0.98 -12.21 9.47
C LYS A 196 -1.36 -13.66 9.17
#